data_AF-A0A925DMC1-F1
#
_entry.id   AF-A0A925DMC1-F1
#
_cell.length_a   1.000
_cell.length_b   1.000
_cell.length_c   1.000
_cell.angle_alpha   90.00
_cell.angle_beta   90.00
_cell.angle_gamma   90.00
#
_symmetry.space_group_name_H-M   'P 1'
#
loop_
_entity.id
_entity.type
_entity.pdbx_description
1 polymer ?
#
loop_
_entity_poly.entity_id
_entity_poly.type
_entity_poly.pdbx_seq_one_letter_code
_entity_poly.pdbx_strand_id
1 'polypeptide(L)'
;MSSAKKSVERLIKKYPNRRLYDTQTSSYITLTDVKQLVLANEEFSVVDAKTNEDLTRSILLQIILEEEANGVPMFSSGVLSQIIRYYGHAMQGMMGS
;
A
#
# COMPACT_ATOMS: atom_id res chain seq x y z
N MET A 1 24.73 -9.75 3.43
CA MET A 1 25.41 -8.83 2.48
C MET A 1 24.47 -8.55 1.33
N SER A 2 23.79 -7.41 1.33
CA SER A 2 23.53 -6.59 0.14
C SER A 2 22.68 -5.40 0.59
N SER A 3 23.37 -4.34 1.03
CA SER A 3 22.77 -3.02 1.14
C SER A 3 22.61 -2.53 -0.30
N ALA A 4 21.47 -2.83 -0.92
CA ALA A 4 21.14 -2.36 -2.25
C ALA A 4 20.90 -0.84 -2.19
N LYS A 5 21.53 -0.12 -3.12
CA LYS A 5 21.35 1.32 -3.38
C LYS A 5 19.90 1.73 -3.10
N LYS A 6 19.72 2.60 -2.12
CA LYS A 6 18.47 3.32 -1.89
C LYS A 6 18.31 4.29 -3.07
N SER A 7 17.63 3.87 -4.15
CA SER A 7 16.92 4.82 -5.01
C SER A 7 16.15 5.74 -4.06
N VAL A 8 16.18 7.05 -4.31
CA VAL A 8 15.54 8.02 -3.43
C VAL A 8 14.03 7.88 -3.62
N GLU A 9 13.48 6.81 -3.05
CA GLU A 9 12.08 6.50 -3.00
C GLU A 9 11.41 7.60 -2.16
N ARG A 10 10.38 8.22 -2.73
CA ARG A 10 9.65 9.30 -2.08
C ARG A 10 9.07 8.78 -0.77
N LEU A 11 9.48 9.35 0.35
CA LEU A 11 9.05 8.87 1.66
C LEU A 11 7.81 9.62 2.12
N ILE A 12 6.76 8.87 2.39
CA ILE A 12 5.50 9.35 2.96
C ILE A 12 5.42 8.87 4.40
N LYS A 13 5.22 9.80 5.34
CA LYS A 13 5.09 9.49 6.76
C LYS A 13 3.63 9.49 7.16
N LYS A 14 3.15 8.38 7.70
CA LYS A 14 1.80 8.25 8.25
C LYS A 14 1.79 8.57 9.74
N TYR A 15 0.93 9.50 10.12
CA TYR A 15 0.69 9.87 11.51
C TYR A 15 -0.60 9.23 12.05
N PRO A 16 -0.70 8.99 13.38
CA PRO A 16 -1.86 8.33 13.98
C PRO A 16 -3.21 9.01 13.73
N ASN A 17 -3.23 10.32 13.49
CA ASN A 17 -4.43 11.10 13.16
C ASN A 17 -4.87 10.95 11.69
N ARG A 18 -4.52 9.84 11.04
CA ARG A 18 -4.75 9.53 9.61
C ARG A 18 -4.08 10.49 8.61
N ARG A 19 -3.24 11.44 9.07
CA ARG A 19 -2.53 12.35 8.16
C ARG A 19 -1.35 11.64 7.51
N LEU A 20 -1.17 11.89 6.22
CA LEU A 20 0.00 11.50 5.45
C LEU A 20 0.82 12.75 5.19
N TYR A 21 2.13 12.68 5.42
CA TYR A 21 3.07 13.76 5.20
C TYR A 21 4.10 13.34 4.18
N ASP A 22 4.19 14.10 3.10
CA ASP A 22 5.14 13.86 2.04
C ASP A 22 6.45 14.60 2.34
N THR A 23 7.56 13.84 2.42
CA THR A 23 8.87 14.43 2.70
C THR A 23 9.50 15.13 1.50
N GLN A 24 9.04 14.85 0.28
CA GLN A 24 9.57 15.47 -0.93
C GLN A 24 8.93 16.83 -1.19
N THR A 25 7.60 16.93 -1.09
CA THR A 25 6.88 18.21 -1.23
C THR A 25 6.76 18.97 0.10
N SER A 26 7.18 18.36 1.21
CA SER A 26 7.10 18.93 2.56
C SER A 26 5.67 19.33 2.96
N SER A 27 4.66 18.60 2.47
CA SER A 27 3.25 18.94 2.64
C SER A 27 2.43 17.76 3.16
N TYR A 28 1.29 18.06 3.80
CA TYR A 28 0.30 17.04 4.07
C TYR A 28 -0.44 16.68 2.79
N ILE A 29 -0.62 15.39 2.57
CA ILE A 29 -1.30 14.82 1.41
C ILE A 29 -2.41 13.89 1.88
N THR A 30 -3.35 13.62 0.98
CA THR A 30 -4.48 12.71 1.18
C THR A 30 -4.20 11.35 0.57
N LEU A 31 -5.06 10.35 0.86
CA LEU A 31 -4.97 9.05 0.19
C LEU A 31 -5.21 9.17 -1.33
N THR A 32 -6.05 10.11 -1.75
CA THR A 32 -6.27 10.44 -3.17
C THR A 32 -4.99 10.92 -3.85
N ASP A 33 -4.17 11.72 -3.17
CA ASP A 33 -2.89 12.18 -3.71
C ASP A 33 -1.91 11.01 -3.85
N VAL A 34 -1.86 10.11 -2.85
CA VAL A 34 -1.05 8.89 -2.94
C VAL A 34 -1.49 8.01 -4.11
N LYS A 35 -2.80 7.91 -4.35
CA LYS A 35 -3.32 7.23 -5.55
C LYS A 35 -2.78 7.86 -6.84
N GLN A 36 -2.72 9.19 -6.92
CA GLN A 36 -2.13 9.85 -8.10
C GLN A 36 -0.66 9.47 -8.29
N LEU A 37 0.12 9.30 -7.21
CA LEU A 37 1.50 8.83 -7.30
C LEU A 37 1.59 7.42 -7.89
N VAL A 38 0.69 6.51 -7.47
CA VAL A 38 0.60 5.15 -8.03
C VAL A 38 0.29 5.22 -9.53
N LEU A 39 -0.68 6.04 -9.93
CA LEU A 39 -1.09 6.21 -11.34
C LEU A 39 0.00 6.89 -12.19
N ALA A 40 0.82 7.73 -11.58
CA ALA A 40 1.97 8.37 -12.21
C ALA A 40 3.21 7.44 -12.29
N ASN A 41 3.10 6.19 -11.82
CA ASN A 41 4.21 5.25 -11.70
C ASN A 41 5.39 5.81 -10.89
N GLU A 42 5.12 6.66 -9.89
CA GLU A 42 6.15 7.17 -8.98
C GLU A 42 6.49 6.13 -7.91
N GLU A 43 7.78 5.92 -7.65
CA GLU A 43 8.26 5.06 -6.56
C GLU A 43 8.16 5.82 -5.22
N PHE A 44 7.38 5.27 -4.29
CA PHE A 44 7.23 5.80 -2.94
C PHE A 44 7.10 4.68 -1.91
N SER A 45 7.53 4.99 -0.69
CA SER A 45 7.28 4.15 0.49
C SER A 45 6.50 4.92 1.54
N VAL A 46 5.62 4.21 2.24
CA VAL A 46 4.88 4.76 3.37
C VAL A 46 5.37 4.13 4.66
N VAL A 47 5.78 4.95 5.61
CA VAL A 47 6.22 4.49 6.94
C VAL A 47 5.41 5.11 8.06
N ASP A 48 5.21 4.38 9.14
CA ASP A 48 4.64 4.95 10.37
C ASP A 48 5.62 5.95 10.99
N ALA A 49 5.16 7.17 11.28
CA ALA A 49 6.01 8.23 11.81
C ALA A 49 6.51 7.97 13.24
N LYS A 50 5.87 7.08 14.00
CA LYS A 50 6.27 6.71 15.37
C LYS A 50 7.11 5.45 15.39
N THR A 51 6.70 4.40 14.68
CA THR A 51 7.34 3.07 14.75
C THR A 51 8.36 2.83 13.65
N ASN A 52 8.36 3.63 12.58
CA ASN A 52 9.08 3.38 11.33
C ASN A 52 8.72 2.05 10.67
N GLU A 53 7.56 1.48 10.99
CA GLU A 53 7.04 0.30 10.30
C GLU A 53 6.69 0.64 8.86
N ASP A 54 7.01 -0.27 7.93
CA ASP A 54 6.62 -0.14 6.53
C ASP A 54 5.12 -0.44 6.36
N LEU A 55 4.38 0.61 6.02
CA LEU A 55 2.94 0.59 5.81
C LEU A 55 2.58 0.65 4.32
N THR A 56 3.54 0.62 3.40
CA THR A 56 3.33 0.79 1.95
C THR A 56 2.26 -0.17 1.43
N ARG A 57 2.39 -1.46 1.75
CA ARG A 57 1.41 -2.48 1.35
C ARG A 57 0.01 -2.21 1.90
N SER A 58 -0.08 -1.80 3.16
CA SER A 58 -1.37 -1.53 3.82
C SER A 58 -2.09 -0.33 3.18
N ILE A 59 -1.35 0.70 2.80
CA ILE A 59 -1.89 1.89 2.12
C ILE A 59 -2.36 1.55 0.70
N LEU A 60 -1.60 0.75 -0.04
CA LEU A 60 -2.03 0.31 -1.38
C LEU A 60 -3.32 -0.50 -1.32
N LEU A 61 -3.44 -1.42 -0.35
CA LEU A 61 -4.68 -2.18 -0.14
C LEU A 61 -5.84 -1.26 0.25
N GLN A 62 -5.60 -0.27 1.11
CA GLN A 62 -6.62 0.71 1.48
C GLN A 62 -7.11 1.49 0.26
N ILE A 63 -6.22 1.95 -0.62
CA ILE A 63 -6.59 2.64 -1.87
C ILE A 63 -7.50 1.75 -2.71
N ILE A 64 -7.14 0.48 -2.92
CA ILE A 64 -7.96 -0.46 -3.71
C ILE A 64 -9.35 -0.63 -3.08
N LEU A 65 -9.44 -0.79 -1.76
CA LEU A 65 -10.71 -0.93 -1.06
C LEU A 65 -11.60 0.31 -1.17
N GLU A 66 -11.01 1.51 -1.09
CA GLU A 66 -11.75 2.77 -1.23
C GLU A 66 -12.27 2.97 -2.67
N GLU A 67 -11.50 2.57 -3.69
CA GLU A 67 -11.96 2.62 -5.10
C GLU A 67 -13.09 1.62 -5.37
N GLU A 68 -13.01 0.39 -4.83
CA GLU A 68 -14.07 -0.61 -4.97
C GLU A 68 -15.36 -0.20 -4.24
N ALA A 69 -15.26 0.55 -3.13
CA ALA A 69 -16.42 1.00 -2.36
C ALA A 69 -17.12 2.24 -2.96
N ASN A 70 -16.35 3.16 -3.55
CA ASN A 70 -16.87 4.44 -4.07
C ASN A 70 -17.09 4.46 -5.59
N GLY A 71 -16.59 3.45 -6.32
CA GLY A 71 -16.66 3.35 -7.78
C GLY A 71 -17.59 2.25 -8.28
N VAL A 72 -17.42 1.89 -9.56
CA VAL A 72 -17.99 0.66 -10.12
C VAL A 72 -17.08 -0.49 -9.69
N PRO A 73 -17.57 -1.51 -8.97
CA PRO A 73 -16.74 -2.63 -8.52
C PRO A 73 -16.06 -3.27 -9.73
N MET A 74 -14.73 -3.19 -9.78
CA MET A 74 -13.95 -3.82 -10.85
C MET A 74 -13.81 -5.32 -10.58
N PHE A 75 -13.79 -5.70 -9.30
CA PHE A 75 -13.67 -7.10 -8.91
C PHE A 75 -15.03 -7.75 -8.69
N SER A 76 -15.30 -8.83 -9.43
CA SER A 76 -16.44 -9.69 -9.12
C SER A 76 -16.20 -10.44 -7.81
N SER A 77 -17.30 -10.82 -7.14
CA SER A 77 -17.23 -11.69 -5.95
C SER A 77 -16.47 -13.00 -6.20
N GLY A 78 -16.52 -13.51 -7.45
CA GLY A 78 -15.75 -14.68 -7.89
C GLY A 78 -14.24 -14.44 -7.84
N VAL A 79 -13.76 -13.30 -8.35
CA VAL A 79 -12.34 -12.92 -8.33
C VAL A 79 -11.84 -12.73 -6.89
N LEU A 80 -12.59 -12.00 -6.06
CA LEU A 80 -12.24 -11.82 -4.65
C LEU A 80 -12.14 -13.16 -3.90
N SER A 81 -13.10 -14.06 -4.15
CA SER A 81 -13.08 -15.41 -3.56
C SER A 81 -11.89 -16.24 -4.03
N GLN A 82 -11.46 -16.10 -5.29
CA GLN A 82 -10.26 -16.77 -5.81
C GLN A 82 -8.99 -16.22 -5.18
N ILE A 83 -8.87 -14.90 -5.03
CA ILE A 83 -7.74 -14.26 -4.35
C ILE A 83 -7.63 -14.79 -2.91
N ILE A 84 -8.73 -14.79 -2.15
CA ILE A 84 -8.76 -15.30 -0.76
C ILE A 84 -8.36 -16.79 -0.70
N ARG A 85 -8.90 -17.62 -1.60
CA ARG A 85 -8.53 -19.05 -1.67
C ARG A 85 -7.05 -19.25 -1.99
N TYR A 86 -6.50 -18.47 -2.91
CA TYR A 86 -5.07 -18.56 -3.25
C TYR A 86 -4.19 -18.26 -2.04
N TYR A 87 -4.51 -17.24 -1.23
CA TYR A 87 -3.82 -16.98 0.04
C TYR A 87 -3.95 -18.14 1.03
N GLY A 88 -5.13 -18.77 1.12
CA GLY A 88 -5.34 -19.97 1.95
C GLY A 88 -4.49 -21.16 1.51
N HIS A 89 -4.41 -21.43 0.21
CA HIS A 89 -3.61 -22.52 -0.34
C HIS A 89 -2.10 -22.24 -0.26
N ALA A 90 -1.65 -21.01 -0.48
CA ALA A 90 -0.25 -20.62 -0.34
C ALA A 90 0.27 -20.83 1.09
N MET A 91 -0.54 -20.53 2.10
CA MET A 91 -0.20 -20.82 3.50
C MET A 91 -0.20 -22.31 3.82
N GLN A 92 -1.12 -23.09 3.23
CA GLN A 92 -1.18 -24.54 3.42
C GLN A 92 0.01 -25.28 2.79
N GLY A 93 0.52 -24.81 1.64
CA GLY A 93 1.75 -25.33 1.02
C GLY A 93 3.03 -25.03 1.81
N MET A 94 3.04 -23.96 2.60
CA MET A 94 4.19 -23.58 3.45
C MET A 94 4.16 -24.27 4.84
N MET A 95 3.01 -24.83 5.24
CA MET A 95 2.84 -25.62 6.47
C MET A 95 2.90 -27.14 6.22
N GLY A 96 3.11 -27.57 4.97
CA GLY A 96 3.07 -28.96 4.51
C GLY A 96 4.41 -29.50 4.02
N SER A 97 5.54 -29.10 4.64
CA SER A 97 6.87 -29.66 4.42
C SER A 97 7.61 -29.87 5.73
#